data_AF-A0A0U2VEL5-F1
#
_entry.id   AF-A0A0U2VEL5-F1
#
_cell.length_a   1.000
_cell.length_b   1.000
_cell.length_c   1.000
_cell.angle_alpha   90.00
_cell.angle_beta   90.00
_cell.angle_gamma   90.00
#
_symmetry.space_group_name_H-M   'P 1'
#
loop_
_entity.id
_entity.type
_entity.pdbx_description
1 polymer ?
#
loop_
_entity_poly.entity_id
_entity_poly.type
_entity_poly.pdbx_seq_one_letter_code
_entity_poly.pdbx_strand_id
1 'polypeptide(L)' 'MNVSTSRDNDFDYHFLTYMLTKIDQWKRDVMEVCNVFEIGEEEKRKALSDLDRLEEEILDILIFH' A
#
# COMPACT_ATOMS: atom_id res chain seq x y z
N MET A 1 2.20 -18.34 30.08
CA MET A 1 1.29 -18.57 28.94
C MET A 1 1.14 -17.25 28.19
N ASN A 2 1.96 -17.01 27.16
CA ASN A 2 1.92 -15.80 26.32
C ASN A 2 1.16 -16.10 25.02
N VAL A 3 -0.14 -16.37 25.11
CA VAL A 3 -0.95 -16.73 23.94
C VAL A 3 -1.44 -15.48 23.17
N SER A 4 -1.22 -14.29 23.73
CA SER A 4 -1.68 -13.01 23.16
C SER A 4 -0.85 -12.56 21.95
N THR A 5 0.47 -12.76 21.99
CA THR A 5 1.39 -12.22 20.97
C THR A 5 1.21 -12.85 19.58
N SER A 6 0.74 -14.10 19.52
CA SER A 6 0.59 -14.81 18.24
C SER A 6 -0.65 -14.39 17.45
N ARG A 7 -1.69 -13.86 18.11
CA ARG A 7 -2.91 -13.37 17.44
C ARG A 7 -2.72 -11.96 16.89
N ASP A 8 -1.99 -11.12 17.62
CA ASP A 8 -1.71 -9.75 17.23
C ASP A 8 -0.78 -9.71 16.01
N ASN A 9 0.27 -10.53 15.99
CA ASN A 9 1.18 -10.63 14.83
C ASN A 9 0.47 -11.16 13.57
N ASP A 10 -0.46 -12.11 13.71
CA ASP A 10 -1.23 -12.65 12.59
C ASP A 10 -2.23 -11.60 12.05
N PHE A 11 -2.85 -10.82 12.94
CA PHE A 11 -3.70 -9.70 12.57
C PHE A 11 -2.92 -8.63 11.80
N ASP A 12 -1.74 -8.26 12.29
CA ASP A 12 -0.88 -7.26 11.65
C ASP A 12 -0.41 -7.74 10.28
N TYR A 13 0.00 -9.01 10.13
CA TYR A 13 0.38 -9.60 8.85
C TYR A 13 -0.78 -9.57 7.84
N HIS A 14 -1.97 -9.99 8.28
CA HIS A 14 -3.17 -9.94 7.44
C HIS A 14 -3.55 -8.52 7.05
N PHE A 15 -3.45 -7.57 7.97
CA PHE A 15 -3.73 -6.16 7.71
C PHE A 15 -2.74 -5.56 6.71
N LEU A 16 -1.44 -5.79 6.89
CA LEU A 16 -0.40 -5.27 6.00
C LEU A 16 -0.50 -5.88 4.58
N THR A 17 -0.78 -7.18 4.48
CA THR A 17 -1.05 -7.83 3.19
C THR A 17 -2.28 -7.25 2.49
N TYR A 18 -3.33 -6.95 3.25
CA TYR A 18 -4.52 -6.27 2.73
C TYR A 18 -4.21 -4.84 2.27
N MET A 19 -3.37 -4.11 3.01
CA MET A 19 -2.92 -2.77 2.62
C MET A 19 -2.14 -2.77 1.29
N LEU A 20 -1.27 -3.75 1.05
CA LEU A 20 -0.61 -3.92 -0.26
C LEU A 20 -1.63 -4.07 -1.39
N THR A 21 -2.66 -4.89 -1.18
CA THR A 21 -3.75 -5.06 -2.16
C THR A 21 -4.51 -3.75 -2.40
N LYS A 22 -4.65 -2.89 -1.38
CA LYS A 22 -5.28 -1.58 -1.53
C LYS A 22 -4.42 -0.58 -2.28
N ILE A 23 -3.11 -0.60 -2.07
CA ILE A 23 -2.17 0.24 -2.81
C ILE A 23 -2.25 -0.06 -4.30
N ASP A 24 -2.26 -1.34 -4.68
CA ASP A 24 -2.46 -1.76 -6.07
C ASP A 24 -3.76 -1.22 -6.67
N GLN A 25 -4.85 -1.24 -5.89
CA GLN A 25 -6.12 -0.66 -6.33
C GLN A 25 -6.01 0.85 -6.50
N TRP A 26 -5.42 1.56 -5.54
CA TRP A 26 -5.25 3.00 -5.62
C TRP A 26 -4.37 3.43 -6.80
N LYS A 27 -3.32 2.68 -7.15
CA LYS A 27 -2.53 2.95 -8.36
C LYS A 27 -3.40 2.90 -9.62
N ARG A 28 -4.31 1.92 -9.71
CA ARG A 28 -5.28 1.85 -10.82
C ARG A 28 -6.24 3.02 -10.81
N ASP A 29 -6.80 3.35 -9.64
CA ASP A 29 -7.74 4.46 -9.48
C ASP A 29 -7.07 5.80 -9.86
N VAL A 30 -5.81 6.02 -9.46
CA VAL A 30 -5.02 7.19 -9.85
C VAL A 30 -4.85 7.25 -11.37
N MET A 31 -4.51 6.14 -12.03
CA MET A 31 -4.40 6.10 -13.48
C MET A 31 -5.74 6.44 -14.16
N GLU A 32 -6.85 5.88 -13.66
CA GLU A 32 -8.19 6.14 -14.20
C GLU A 32 -8.59 7.61 -14.02
N VAL A 33 -8.45 8.15 -12.81
CA VAL A 33 -8.76 9.56 -12.50
C VAL A 33 -7.90 10.49 -13.34
N CYS A 34 -6.59 10.24 -13.44
CA CYS A 34 -5.72 11.08 -14.26
C CYS A 34 -6.11 11.06 -15.74
N ASN A 35 -6.53 9.89 -16.26
CA ASN A 35 -7.01 9.78 -17.63
C ASN A 35 -8.35 10.50 -17.84
N VAL A 36 -9.28 10.43 -16.88
CA VAL A 36 -10.62 11.06 -16.99
C VAL A 36 -10.53 12.58 -16.89
N PHE A 37 -9.66 13.09 -16.02
CA PHE A 37 -9.55 14.52 -15.74
C PHE A 37 -8.38 15.20 -16.45
N GLU A 38 -7.69 14.51 -17.36
CA GLU A 38 -6.49 15.00 -18.06
C GLU A 38 -5.46 15.63 -17.10
N ILE A 39 -5.29 15.01 -15.92
CA ILE A 39 -4.34 15.48 -14.92
C ILE A 39 -2.92 15.41 -15.51
N GLY A 40 -2.10 16.41 -15.19
CA GLY A 40 -0.72 16.50 -15.64
C GLY A 40 0.11 15.25 -15.30
N GLU A 41 0.99 14.88 -16.23
CA GLU A 41 1.88 13.72 -16.09
C GLU A 41 2.84 13.84 -14.89
N GLU A 42 3.11 15.06 -14.42
CA GLU A 42 3.92 15.28 -13.22
C GLU A 42 3.16 14.90 -11.95
N GLU A 43 1.93 15.40 -11.80
CA GLU A 43 1.07 15.11 -10.66
C GLU A 43 0.72 13.61 -10.58
N LYS A 44 0.43 12.99 -11.73
CA LYS A 44 0.23 11.54 -11.84
C LYS A 44 1.47 10.76 -11.39
N ARG A 45 2.65 11.12 -11.89
CA ARG A 45 3.91 10.44 -11.53
C ARG A 45 4.21 10.58 -10.04
N LYS A 46 3.97 11.77 -9.48
CA LYS A 46 4.15 12.02 -8.06
C LYS A 46 3.22 11.14 -7.21
N ALA A 47 1.92 11.09 -7.54
CA ALA A 47 0.96 10.27 -6.81
C ALA A 47 1.30 8.77 -6.88
N LEU A 48 1.71 8.27 -8.04
CA LEU A 48 2.17 6.88 -8.18
C LEU A 48 3.45 6.62 -7.37
N SER A 49 4.41 7.55 -7.39
CA SER A 49 5.65 7.42 -6.61
C SER A 49 5.41 7.43 -5.10
N ASP A 50 4.45 8.22 -4.61
CA ASP A 50 4.09 8.23 -3.19
C ASP A 50 3.46 6.88 -2.77
N LEU A 51 2.69 6.24 -3.66
CA LEU A 51 2.12 4.91 -3.46
C LEU A 51 3.18 3.80 -3.54
N ASP A 52 4.14 3.90 -4.47
CA ASP A 52 5.28 2.97 -4.55
C ASP A 52 6.10 3.01 -3.25
N ARG A 53 6.40 4.20 -2.72
CA ARG A 53 7.12 4.34 -1.44
C ARG A 53 6.36 3.71 -0.28
N LEU A 54 5.03 3.89 -0.22
CA LEU A 54 4.23 3.29 0.84
C LEU A 54 4.22 1.75 0.74
N GLU A 55 4.23 1.20 -0.48
CA GLU A 55 4.36 -0.24 -0.71
C GLU A 55 5.69 -0.78 -0.18
N GLU A 56 6.79 -0.08 -0.49
CA GLU A 56 8.13 -0.42 0.01
C GLU A 56 8.18 -0.40 1.54
N GLU A 57 7.63 0.65 2.18
CA GLU A 57 7.58 0.74 3.64
C GLU A 57 6.80 -0.42 4.28
N ILE A 58 5.70 -0.86 3.66
CA ILE A 58 4.92 -2.02 4.15
C ILE A 58 5.66 -3.34 3.92
N LEU A 59 6.30 -3.51 2.76
CA LEU A 59 7.11 -4.69 2.48
C LEU A 59 8.29 -4.81 3.43
N ASP A 60 8.95 -3.70 3.74
CA ASP A 60 10.01 -3.66 4.75
C ASP A 60 9.49 -4.12 6.11
N ILE A 61 8.32 -3.64 6.55
CA ILE A 61 7.71 -4.12 7.80
C ILE A 61 7.45 -5.63 7.73
N LEU A 62 6.85 -6.12 6.64
CA LEU A 62 6.53 -7.55 6.50
C LEU A 62 7.76 -8.47 6.42
N ILE A 63 8.89 -7.98 5.93
CA ILE A 63 10.13 -8.77 5.81
C ILE A 63 10.94 -8.73 7.10
N PHE A 64 10.93 -7.61 7.83
CA PHE A 64 11.81 -7.36 8.98
C PHE A 64 11.13 -7.42 10.36
N HIS A 65 9.79 -7.58 10.45
CA HIS A 65 9.07 -7.91 11.70
C HIS A 65 8.58 -9.36 11.72
#